data_AF-A0A1V2RBN3-F1
#
_entry.id   AF-A0A1V2RBN3-F1
#
_cell.length_a   1.000
_cell.length_b   1.000
_cell.length_c   1.000
_cell.angle_alpha   90.00
_cell.angle_beta   90.00
_cell.angle_gamma   90.00
#
_symmetry.space_group_name_H-M   'P 1'
#
loop_
_entity.id
_entity.type
_entity.pdbx_description
1 polymer ?
#
loop_
_entity_poly.entity_id
_entity_poly.type
_entity_poly.pdbx_seq_one_letter_code
_entity_poly.pdbx_strand_id
1 'polypeptide(L)'
;MQVKKKSLESPLARQDRAIRTRRLFLEAAAEVFNECGYDAASISAILDRTELTRGALYFHFTSKEELARGVLAEAVTSEGLVPQTLKLQEWVDVGLLLAYRLPREPMLSASIRLAVDPKARGLFGTRWPDWIVLGRDMIAEARARGEVHAHVDPAVTSRLFVGSWTGVQLVSGSLDESPQLVDEIAALLELVLPSIAVPGVLAQLDTSPGRAERLLAASRAAAEDRGPRSADGPPTGR
;
A
#
# COMPACT_ATOMS: atom_id res chain seq x y z
N MET A 1 -15.60 -24.33 48.23
CA MET A 1 -16.37 -23.54 47.25
C MET A 1 -15.54 -22.33 46.85
N GLN A 2 -14.83 -22.39 45.72
CA GLN A 2 -14.21 -21.21 45.10
C GLN A 2 -14.45 -21.32 43.60
N VAL A 3 -15.36 -20.48 43.11
CA VAL A 3 -15.71 -20.38 41.69
C VAL A 3 -14.62 -19.56 41.00
N LYS A 4 -14.04 -20.16 39.94
CA LYS A 4 -13.09 -19.56 39.00
C LYS A 4 -13.52 -18.15 38.58
N LYS A 5 -12.67 -17.17 38.86
CA LYS A 5 -12.73 -15.83 38.24
C LYS A 5 -12.21 -15.95 36.81
N LYS A 6 -13.08 -16.35 35.88
CA LYS A 6 -12.79 -16.31 34.43
C LYS A 6 -12.88 -14.85 34.01
N SER A 7 -11.74 -14.17 33.92
CA SER A 7 -11.64 -12.81 33.37
C SER A 7 -12.25 -12.82 31.96
N LEU A 8 -13.43 -12.21 31.82
CA LEU A 8 -14.12 -12.05 30.54
C LEU A 8 -13.43 -10.88 29.81
N GLU A 9 -12.57 -11.18 28.84
CA GLU A 9 -12.04 -10.19 27.90
C GLU A 9 -13.22 -9.52 27.17
N SER A 10 -13.15 -8.18 27.00
CA SER A 10 -14.21 -7.45 26.30
C SER A 10 -14.25 -7.84 24.80
N PRO A 11 -15.43 -7.83 24.16
CA PRO A 11 -15.56 -8.14 22.73
C PRO A 11 -14.62 -7.30 21.83
N LEU A 12 -14.40 -6.04 22.20
CA LEU A 12 -13.49 -5.11 21.51
C LEU A 12 -12.03 -5.55 21.64
N ALA A 13 -11.57 -5.89 22.86
CA ALA A 13 -10.20 -6.37 23.07
C ALA A 13 -9.91 -7.67 22.30
N ARG A 14 -10.92 -8.55 22.19
CA ARG A 14 -10.83 -9.79 21.40
C ARG A 14 -10.75 -9.51 19.89
N GLN A 15 -11.53 -8.54 19.40
CA GLN A 15 -11.49 -8.13 17.99
C GLN A 15 -10.15 -7.49 17.63
N ASP A 16 -9.63 -6.58 18.47
CA ASP A 16 -8.33 -5.95 18.25
C ASP A 16 -7.18 -6.96 18.26
N ARG A 17 -7.28 -7.99 19.11
CA ARG A 17 -6.33 -9.10 19.11
C ARG A 17 -6.43 -9.92 17.83
N ALA A 18 -7.64 -10.25 17.39
CA ALA A 18 -7.88 -10.99 16.16
C ALA A 18 -7.35 -10.25 14.91
N ILE A 19 -7.54 -8.92 14.85
CA ILE A 19 -7.01 -8.08 13.75
C ILE A 19 -5.47 -8.09 13.77
N ARG A 20 -4.85 -7.90 14.93
CA ARG A 20 -3.39 -7.95 15.08
C ARG A 20 -2.82 -9.31 14.70
N THR A 21 -3.41 -10.40 15.19
CA THR A 21 -2.98 -11.77 14.85
C THR A 21 -3.13 -12.06 13.37
N ARG A 22 -4.24 -11.64 12.74
CA ARG A 22 -4.42 -11.75 11.29
C ARG A 22 -3.31 -11.03 10.52
N ARG A 23 -2.98 -9.79 10.94
CA ARG A 23 -1.93 -8.99 10.31
C ARG A 23 -0.55 -9.63 10.42
N LEU A 24 -0.19 -10.18 11.58
CA LEU A 24 1.08 -10.90 11.77
C LEU A 24 1.23 -12.08 10.80
N PHE A 25 0.16 -12.84 10.56
CA PHE A 25 0.19 -13.93 9.58
C PHE A 25 0.37 -13.43 8.14
N LEU A 26 -0.23 -12.29 7.79
CA LEU A 26 -0.04 -11.69 6.47
C LEU A 26 1.39 -11.16 6.29
N GLU A 27 1.97 -10.55 7.33
CA GLU A 27 3.34 -10.04 7.31
C GLU A 27 4.34 -11.18 7.13
N ALA A 28 4.20 -12.26 7.92
CA ALA A 28 5.00 -13.47 7.76
C ALA A 28 4.82 -14.13 6.38
N ALA A 29 3.59 -14.18 5.86
CA ALA A 29 3.34 -14.69 4.52
C ALA A 29 4.02 -13.85 3.44
N ALA A 30 3.96 -12.52 3.56
CA ALA A 30 4.59 -11.60 2.63
C ALA A 30 6.12 -11.77 2.60
N GLU A 31 6.76 -11.91 3.74
CA GLU A 31 8.21 -12.22 3.81
C GLU A 31 8.56 -13.51 3.07
N VAL A 32 7.85 -14.61 3.37
CA VAL A 32 8.11 -15.91 2.72
C VAL A 32 7.87 -15.84 1.21
N PHE A 33 6.80 -15.17 0.77
CA PHE A 33 6.54 -14.98 -0.66
C PHE A 33 7.61 -14.12 -1.35
N ASN A 34 8.19 -13.14 -0.66
CA ASN A 34 9.31 -12.35 -1.18
C ASN A 34 10.59 -13.16 -1.30
N GLU A 35 10.82 -14.15 -0.45
CA GLU A 35 12.07 -14.93 -0.50
C GLU A 35 12.03 -15.98 -1.60
N CYS A 36 11.00 -16.82 -1.61
CA CYS A 36 10.96 -18.01 -2.47
C CYS A 36 9.80 -18.03 -3.48
N GLY A 37 8.96 -16.99 -3.50
CA GLY A 37 7.76 -16.93 -4.34
C GLY A 37 6.60 -17.77 -3.78
N TYR A 38 5.44 -17.68 -4.43
CA TYR A 38 4.22 -18.35 -3.96
C TYR A 38 4.32 -19.88 -3.96
N ASP A 39 4.89 -20.45 -5.02
CA ASP A 39 4.91 -21.90 -5.22
C ASP A 39 5.76 -22.63 -4.17
N ALA A 40 6.98 -22.14 -3.93
CA ALA A 40 7.90 -22.72 -2.97
C ALA A 40 7.54 -22.40 -1.51
N ALA A 41 6.70 -21.38 -1.27
CA ALA A 41 6.23 -21.05 0.07
C ALA A 41 5.37 -22.17 0.67
N SER A 42 5.53 -22.43 1.97
CA SER A 42 4.74 -23.40 2.72
C SER A 42 4.13 -22.78 3.96
N ILE A 43 2.99 -23.32 4.42
CA ILE A 43 2.38 -22.92 5.70
C ILE A 43 3.36 -23.14 6.86
N SER A 44 4.24 -24.14 6.78
CA SER A 44 5.26 -24.35 7.82
C SER A 44 6.25 -23.19 7.86
N ALA A 45 6.81 -22.82 6.70
CA ALA A 45 7.77 -21.71 6.61
C ALA A 45 7.15 -20.37 7.09
N ILE A 46 5.86 -20.15 6.83
CA ILE A 46 5.13 -18.97 7.34
C ILE A 46 4.99 -19.03 8.86
N LEU A 47 4.63 -20.19 9.42
CA LEU A 47 4.53 -20.36 10.87
C LEU A 47 5.88 -20.21 11.55
N ASP A 48 6.97 -20.66 10.95
CA ASP A 48 8.34 -20.54 11.49
C ASP A 48 8.79 -19.08 11.63
N ARG A 49 8.12 -18.14 10.94
CA ARG A 49 8.33 -16.67 11.06
C ARG A 49 7.48 -16.03 12.16
N THR A 50 6.66 -16.80 12.86
CA THR A 50 5.75 -16.29 13.88
C THR A 50 5.87 -17.11 15.16
N GLU A 51 5.59 -16.49 16.31
CA GLU A 51 5.40 -17.23 17.56
C GLU A 51 3.97 -17.81 17.69
N LEU A 52 3.22 -17.85 16.58
CA LEU A 52 1.81 -18.21 16.55
C LEU A 52 1.62 -19.68 16.18
N THR A 53 0.48 -20.24 16.61
CA THR A 53 0.20 -21.66 16.38
C THR A 53 -0.46 -21.90 15.03
N ARG A 54 -0.27 -23.11 14.50
CA ARG A 54 -0.99 -23.63 13.33
C ARG A 54 -2.52 -23.53 13.49
N GLY A 55 -3.03 -23.79 14.68
CA GLY A 55 -4.47 -23.67 14.97
C GLY A 55 -4.96 -22.22 14.87
N ALA A 56 -4.17 -21.25 15.33
CA ALA A 56 -4.48 -19.84 15.17
C ALA A 56 -4.46 -19.42 13.69
N LEU A 57 -3.53 -19.95 12.88
CA LEU A 57 -3.50 -19.67 11.44
C LEU A 57 -4.79 -20.14 10.78
N TYR A 58 -5.19 -21.40 11.01
CA TYR A 58 -6.41 -21.96 10.41
C TYR A 58 -7.71 -21.34 10.92
N PHE A 59 -7.68 -20.66 12.08
CA PHE A 59 -8.79 -19.84 12.53
C PHE A 59 -8.97 -18.58 11.65
N HIS A 60 -7.89 -18.03 11.09
CA HIS A 60 -7.93 -16.81 10.28
C HIS A 60 -7.90 -17.05 8.77
N PHE A 61 -7.30 -18.15 8.33
CA PHE A 61 -7.07 -18.48 6.93
C PHE A 61 -7.25 -19.97 6.69
N THR A 62 -8.12 -20.31 5.75
CA THR A 62 -8.44 -21.69 5.37
C THR A 62 -7.35 -22.34 4.51
N SER A 63 -6.48 -21.54 3.87
CA SER A 63 -5.47 -22.03 2.93
C SER A 63 -4.32 -21.04 2.70
N LYS A 64 -3.22 -21.53 2.07
CA LYS A 64 -2.12 -20.67 1.57
C LYS A 64 -2.60 -19.67 0.50
N GLU A 65 -3.60 -20.06 -0.28
CA GLU A 65 -4.26 -19.20 -1.28
C GLU A 65 -5.03 -18.05 -0.63
N GLU A 66 -5.70 -18.29 0.50
CA GLU A 66 -6.37 -17.23 1.24
C GLU A 66 -5.37 -16.26 1.87
N LEU A 67 -4.22 -16.74 2.35
CA LEU A 67 -3.12 -15.88 2.77
C LEU A 67 -2.61 -15.00 1.62
N ALA A 68 -2.38 -15.58 0.43
CA ALA A 68 -1.92 -14.82 -0.73
C ALA A 68 -2.94 -13.75 -1.16
N ARG A 69 -4.23 -14.07 -1.18
CA ARG A 69 -5.31 -13.09 -1.42
C ARG A 69 -5.36 -12.00 -0.35
N GLY A 70 -5.11 -12.36 0.91
CA GLY A 70 -5.00 -11.41 2.02
C GLY A 70 -3.82 -10.44 1.83
N VAL A 71 -2.64 -10.95 1.47
CA VAL A 71 -1.46 -10.11 1.17
C VAL A 71 -1.75 -9.15 0.01
N LEU A 72 -2.36 -9.66 -1.07
CA LEU A 72 -2.81 -8.81 -2.18
C LEU A 72 -3.85 -7.76 -1.73
N ALA A 73 -4.65 -8.02 -0.71
CA ALA A 73 -5.66 -7.08 -0.25
C ALA A 73 -5.12 -5.89 0.54
N GLU A 74 -4.02 -6.09 1.25
CA GLU A 74 -3.34 -5.03 2.01
C GLU A 74 -2.46 -4.14 1.11
N ALA A 75 -2.31 -4.48 -0.17
CA ALA A 75 -1.44 -3.80 -1.11
C ALA A 75 -1.87 -2.35 -1.44
N VAL A 76 -3.18 -2.09 -1.44
CA VAL A 76 -3.71 -0.75 -1.75
C VAL A 76 -3.84 0.02 -0.44
N THR A 77 -2.91 0.94 -0.23
CA THR A 77 -2.78 1.70 1.02
C THR A 77 -2.70 3.19 0.71
N SER A 78 -3.35 4.00 1.54
CA SER A 78 -3.29 5.46 1.50
C SER A 78 -2.35 6.05 2.54
N GLU A 79 -1.55 5.22 3.22
CA GLU A 79 -0.62 5.71 4.24
C GLU A 79 0.44 6.66 3.64
N GLY A 80 0.63 7.80 4.31
CA GLY A 80 1.50 8.89 3.86
C GLY A 80 0.81 9.90 2.95
N LEU A 81 -0.35 9.56 2.36
CA LEU A 81 -1.09 10.48 1.50
C LEU A 81 -1.80 11.54 2.36
N VAL A 82 -1.52 12.80 2.09
CA VAL A 82 -2.19 13.94 2.73
C VAL A 82 -2.77 14.87 1.65
N PRO A 83 -3.95 15.47 1.87
CA PRO A 83 -4.54 16.39 0.90
C PRO A 83 -3.59 17.53 0.54
N GLN A 84 -3.54 17.87 -0.75
CA GLN A 84 -2.70 18.94 -1.27
C GLN A 84 -3.56 20.05 -1.90
N THR A 85 -2.97 21.23 -2.06
CA THR A 85 -3.60 22.33 -2.80
C THR A 85 -3.89 21.93 -4.25
N LEU A 86 -2.92 21.26 -4.90
CA LEU A 86 -3.03 20.75 -6.26
C LEU A 86 -3.41 19.27 -6.22
N LYS A 87 -4.48 18.88 -6.90
CA LYS A 87 -4.88 17.48 -6.95
C LYS A 87 -3.87 16.62 -7.70
N LEU A 88 -3.23 17.19 -8.72
CA LEU A 88 -2.17 16.52 -9.47
C LEU A 88 -0.94 16.25 -8.60
N GLN A 89 -0.67 17.09 -7.58
CA GLN A 89 0.38 16.82 -6.61
C GLN A 89 0.05 15.58 -5.77
N GLU A 90 -1.21 15.37 -5.35
CA GLU A 90 -1.58 14.13 -4.66
C GLU A 90 -1.28 12.89 -5.52
N TRP A 91 -1.50 12.98 -6.83
CA TRP A 91 -1.22 11.87 -7.75
C TRP A 91 0.29 11.59 -7.88
N VAL A 92 1.11 12.65 -7.97
CA VAL A 92 2.58 12.56 -7.89
C VAL A 92 3.01 11.92 -6.56
N ASP A 93 2.40 12.33 -5.45
CA ASP A 93 2.71 11.87 -4.10
C ASP A 93 2.44 10.37 -3.96
N VAL A 94 1.35 9.85 -4.51
CA VAL A 94 1.07 8.40 -4.53
C VAL A 94 2.21 7.64 -5.21
N GLY A 95 2.65 8.09 -6.39
CA GLY A 95 3.74 7.44 -7.13
C GLY A 95 5.05 7.40 -6.35
N LEU A 96 5.43 8.52 -5.73
CA LEU A 96 6.66 8.65 -4.93
C LEU A 96 6.58 7.88 -3.61
N LEU A 97 5.45 7.95 -2.91
CA LEU A 97 5.23 7.23 -1.65
C LEU A 97 5.31 5.73 -1.86
N LEU A 98 4.70 5.19 -2.92
CA LEU A 98 4.82 3.78 -3.26
C LEU A 98 6.26 3.40 -3.54
N ALA A 99 7.00 4.21 -4.29
CA ALA A 99 8.40 3.95 -4.63
C ALA A 99 9.31 3.94 -3.40
N TYR A 100 9.03 4.84 -2.44
CA TYR A 100 9.75 4.93 -1.18
C TYR A 100 9.41 3.78 -0.22
N ARG A 101 8.15 3.38 -0.15
CA ARG A 101 7.65 2.37 0.78
C ARG A 101 7.91 0.94 0.32
N LEU A 102 7.87 0.68 -0.99
CA LEU A 102 7.99 -0.69 -1.53
C LEU A 102 9.24 -1.44 -1.04
N PRO A 103 10.46 -0.86 -1.04
CA PRO A 103 11.64 -1.56 -0.54
C PRO A 103 11.67 -1.73 0.98
N ARG A 104 10.82 -0.99 1.72
CA ARG A 104 10.80 -0.92 3.19
C ARG A 104 9.66 -1.73 3.79
N GLU A 105 8.66 -2.10 3.00
CA GLU A 105 7.44 -2.75 3.46
C GLU A 105 7.26 -4.10 2.76
N PRO A 106 7.56 -5.23 3.46
CA PRO A 106 7.46 -6.57 2.88
C PRO A 106 6.10 -6.88 2.27
N MET A 107 5.02 -6.38 2.88
CA MET A 107 3.65 -6.54 2.39
C MET A 107 3.46 -5.97 0.98
N LEU A 108 3.92 -4.73 0.76
CA LEU A 108 3.82 -4.07 -0.54
C LEU A 108 4.67 -4.81 -1.57
N SER A 109 5.91 -5.15 -1.22
CA SER A 109 6.83 -5.88 -2.11
C SER A 109 6.24 -7.23 -2.55
N ALA A 110 5.66 -7.99 -1.60
CA ALA A 110 5.06 -9.29 -1.88
C ALA A 110 3.84 -9.17 -2.79
N SER A 111 3.03 -8.14 -2.60
CA SER A 111 1.87 -7.91 -3.45
C SER A 111 2.25 -7.64 -4.91
N ILE A 112 3.31 -6.88 -5.14
CA ILE A 112 3.82 -6.63 -6.50
C ILE A 112 4.40 -7.90 -7.08
N ARG A 113 5.20 -8.65 -6.32
CA ARG A 113 5.78 -9.92 -6.76
C ARG A 113 4.71 -10.94 -7.16
N LEU A 114 3.64 -11.05 -6.38
CA LEU A 114 2.47 -11.89 -6.71
C LEU A 114 1.74 -11.39 -7.96
N ALA A 115 1.62 -10.07 -8.13
CA ALA A 115 0.96 -9.49 -9.30
C ALA A 115 1.76 -9.69 -10.59
N VAL A 116 3.09 -9.62 -10.55
CA VAL A 116 3.95 -9.74 -11.74
C VAL A 116 4.21 -11.20 -12.14
N ASP A 117 4.10 -12.17 -11.22
CA ASP A 117 4.12 -13.59 -11.54
C ASP A 117 2.84 -13.99 -12.33
N PRO A 118 2.95 -14.43 -13.60
CA PRO A 118 1.80 -14.79 -14.42
C PRO A 118 0.93 -15.91 -13.81
N LYS A 119 1.55 -16.86 -13.11
CA LYS A 119 0.85 -17.99 -12.49
C LYS A 119 0.07 -17.52 -11.26
N ALA A 120 0.72 -16.79 -10.37
CA ALA A 120 0.05 -16.22 -9.19
C ALA A 120 -1.08 -15.27 -9.61
N ARG A 121 -0.85 -14.43 -10.63
CA ARG A 121 -1.87 -13.58 -11.23
C ARG A 121 -3.05 -14.35 -11.79
N GLY A 122 -2.82 -15.49 -12.47
CA GLY A 122 -3.88 -16.35 -12.97
C GLY A 122 -4.75 -16.94 -11.86
N LEU A 123 -4.18 -17.18 -10.68
CA LEU A 123 -4.86 -17.77 -9.53
C LEU A 123 -5.57 -16.73 -8.65
N PHE A 124 -4.96 -15.56 -8.45
CA PHE A 124 -5.41 -14.59 -7.43
C PHE A 124 -5.80 -13.22 -8.01
N GLY A 125 -5.57 -12.99 -9.30
CA GLY A 125 -5.72 -11.67 -9.92
C GLY A 125 -4.60 -10.71 -9.53
N THR A 126 -4.83 -9.41 -9.72
CA THR A 126 -3.94 -8.34 -9.26
C THR A 126 -4.72 -7.16 -8.72
N ARG A 127 -4.01 -6.24 -8.06
CA ARG A 127 -4.54 -4.94 -7.65
C ARG A 127 -4.30 -3.82 -8.66
N TRP A 128 -3.79 -4.13 -9.86
CA TRP A 128 -3.60 -3.12 -10.90
C TRP A 128 -4.90 -2.39 -11.27
N PRO A 129 -6.07 -3.04 -11.39
CA PRO A 129 -7.33 -2.33 -11.66
C PRO A 129 -7.65 -1.28 -10.58
N ASP A 130 -7.40 -1.61 -9.31
CA ASP A 130 -7.65 -0.68 -8.19
C ASP A 130 -6.73 0.55 -8.28
N TRP A 131 -5.43 0.34 -8.56
CA TRP A 131 -4.48 1.44 -8.77
C TRP A 131 -4.81 2.30 -9.99
N ILE A 132 -5.26 1.68 -11.08
CA ILE A 132 -5.68 2.40 -12.30
C ILE A 132 -6.93 3.23 -12.02
N VAL A 133 -7.89 2.70 -11.27
CA VAL A 133 -9.10 3.43 -10.87
C VAL A 133 -8.73 4.62 -9.98
N LEU A 134 -7.90 4.41 -8.96
CA LEU A 134 -7.43 5.47 -8.08
C LEU A 134 -6.75 6.60 -8.86
N GLY A 135 -5.76 6.26 -9.70
CA GLY A 135 -5.04 7.24 -10.50
C GLY A 135 -5.93 7.98 -11.49
N ARG A 136 -6.84 7.27 -12.17
CA ARG A 136 -7.84 7.86 -13.06
C ARG A 136 -8.67 8.91 -12.33
N ASP A 137 -9.19 8.59 -11.16
CA ASP A 137 -10.09 9.47 -10.41
C ASP A 137 -9.35 10.72 -9.93
N MET A 138 -8.09 10.59 -9.50
CA MET A 138 -7.25 11.73 -9.13
C MET A 138 -6.93 12.63 -10.34
N ILE A 139 -6.57 12.06 -11.49
CA ILE A 139 -6.29 12.82 -12.71
C ILE A 139 -7.56 13.49 -13.24
N ALA A 140 -8.72 12.82 -13.16
CA ALA A 140 -10.01 13.39 -13.56
C ALA A 140 -10.40 14.58 -12.68
N GLU A 141 -10.18 14.49 -11.37
CA GLU A 141 -10.40 15.61 -10.46
C GLU A 141 -9.42 16.76 -10.72
N ALA A 142 -8.13 16.47 -10.93
CA ALA A 142 -7.14 17.47 -11.31
C ALA A 142 -7.51 18.18 -12.62
N ARG A 143 -8.04 17.44 -13.60
CA ARG A 143 -8.55 18.01 -14.86
C ARG A 143 -9.74 18.93 -14.62
N ALA A 144 -10.69 18.55 -13.75
CA ALA A 144 -11.83 19.40 -13.39
C ALA A 144 -11.40 20.71 -12.70
N ARG A 145 -10.24 20.70 -12.00
CA ARG A 145 -9.61 21.87 -11.39
C ARG A 145 -8.75 22.70 -12.36
N GLY A 146 -8.65 22.31 -13.63
CA GLY A 146 -7.85 23.01 -14.63
C GLY A 146 -6.33 22.77 -14.52
N GLU A 147 -5.92 21.72 -13.81
CA GLU A 147 -4.50 21.41 -13.55
C GLU A 147 -3.84 20.61 -14.68
N VAL A 148 -4.64 19.98 -15.53
CA VAL A 148 -4.23 19.01 -16.55
C VAL A 148 -4.61 19.52 -17.94
N HIS A 149 -3.77 19.24 -18.95
CA HIS A 149 -4.05 19.57 -20.34
C HIS A 149 -5.35 18.94 -20.86
N ALA A 150 -6.06 19.65 -21.75
CA ALA A 150 -7.38 19.24 -22.24
C ALA A 150 -7.39 17.91 -23.00
N HIS A 151 -6.28 17.53 -23.64
CA HIS A 151 -6.14 16.33 -24.46
C HIS A 151 -5.84 15.06 -23.63
N VAL A 152 -5.56 15.21 -22.34
CA VAL A 152 -5.22 14.09 -21.46
C VAL A 152 -6.48 13.30 -21.13
N ASP A 153 -6.45 12.00 -21.41
CA ASP A 153 -7.45 11.04 -20.98
C ASP A 153 -7.02 10.45 -19.61
N PRO A 154 -7.77 10.70 -18.52
CA PRO A 154 -7.40 10.21 -17.19
C PRO A 154 -7.25 8.68 -17.10
N ALA A 155 -8.08 7.92 -17.82
CA ALA A 155 -8.06 6.46 -17.75
C ALA A 155 -6.85 5.90 -18.50
N VAL A 156 -6.55 6.45 -19.69
CA VAL A 156 -5.38 6.04 -20.47
C VAL A 156 -4.10 6.43 -19.75
N THR A 157 -4.00 7.67 -19.26
CA THR A 157 -2.81 8.17 -18.55
C THR A 157 -2.55 7.37 -17.29
N SER A 158 -3.58 7.08 -16.48
CA SER A 158 -3.40 6.25 -15.28
C SER A 158 -2.94 4.83 -15.62
N ARG A 159 -3.55 4.17 -16.61
CA ARG A 159 -3.15 2.82 -17.03
C ARG A 159 -1.69 2.78 -17.52
N LEU A 160 -1.29 3.74 -18.36
CA LEU A 160 0.07 3.81 -18.87
C LEU A 160 1.06 4.10 -17.75
N PHE A 161 0.74 5.02 -16.83
CA PHE A 161 1.61 5.32 -15.70
C PHE A 161 1.79 4.12 -14.76
N VAL A 162 0.72 3.39 -14.43
CA VAL A 162 0.83 2.15 -13.61
C VAL A 162 1.71 1.10 -14.30
N GLY A 163 1.57 0.95 -15.62
CA GLY A 163 2.43 0.07 -16.41
C GLY A 163 3.90 0.51 -16.39
N SER A 164 4.17 1.78 -16.65
CA SER A 164 5.53 2.35 -16.64
C SER A 164 6.17 2.27 -15.26
N TRP A 165 5.44 2.63 -14.19
CA TRP A 165 5.91 2.56 -12.81
C TRP A 165 6.30 1.12 -12.42
N THR A 166 5.45 0.15 -12.78
CA THR A 166 5.74 -1.28 -12.54
C THR A 166 6.94 -1.75 -13.37
N GLY A 167 7.06 -1.29 -14.61
CA GLY A 167 8.19 -1.59 -15.48
C GLY A 167 9.51 -1.06 -14.91
N VAL A 168 9.52 0.18 -14.42
CA VAL A 168 10.68 0.77 -13.73
C VAL A 168 11.06 -0.08 -12.51
N GLN A 169 10.08 -0.42 -11.65
CA GLN A 169 10.33 -1.26 -10.49
C GLN A 169 10.95 -2.62 -10.85
N LEU A 170 10.46 -3.28 -11.90
CA LEU A 170 10.98 -4.57 -12.36
C LEU A 170 12.39 -4.47 -12.94
N VAL A 171 12.63 -3.46 -13.78
CA VAL A 171 13.92 -3.27 -14.46
C VAL A 171 14.99 -2.82 -13.46
N SER A 172 14.72 -1.75 -12.69
CA SER A 172 15.69 -1.19 -11.75
C SER A 172 16.09 -2.17 -10.65
N GLY A 173 15.16 -3.02 -10.19
CA GLY A 173 15.46 -4.08 -9.23
C GLY A 173 16.25 -5.27 -9.78
N SER A 174 16.47 -5.33 -11.10
CA SER A 174 17.24 -6.39 -11.77
C SER A 174 18.64 -5.93 -12.18
N LEU A 175 19.03 -4.70 -11.87
CA LEU A 175 20.34 -4.14 -12.21
C LEU A 175 21.38 -4.46 -11.12
N ASP A 176 22.63 -4.73 -11.55
CA ASP A 176 23.75 -5.03 -10.64
C ASP A 176 24.02 -3.89 -9.65
N GLU A 177 23.97 -2.64 -10.13
CA GLU A 177 23.90 -1.43 -9.29
C GLU A 177 22.48 -0.89 -9.34
N SER A 178 21.64 -1.36 -8.42
CA SER A 178 20.23 -0.94 -8.36
C SER A 178 20.11 0.51 -7.87
N PRO A 179 19.65 1.46 -8.71
CA PRO A 179 19.35 2.81 -8.25
C PRO A 179 18.18 2.78 -7.25
N GLN A 180 18.05 3.82 -6.42
CA GLN A 180 16.89 3.88 -5.52
C GLN A 180 15.62 4.04 -6.35
N LEU A 181 14.62 3.19 -6.11
CA LEU A 181 13.37 3.20 -6.86
C LEU A 181 12.69 4.58 -6.84
N VAL A 182 12.82 5.33 -5.74
CA VAL A 182 12.25 6.67 -5.63
C VAL A 182 12.89 7.67 -6.61
N ASP A 183 14.19 7.55 -6.88
CA ASP A 183 14.91 8.41 -7.83
C ASP A 183 14.45 8.12 -9.27
N GLU A 184 14.31 6.83 -9.60
CA GLU A 184 13.82 6.39 -10.91
C GLU A 184 12.37 6.79 -11.17
N ILE A 185 11.51 6.71 -10.15
CA ILE A 185 10.12 7.15 -10.27
C ILE A 185 10.02 8.68 -10.34
N ALA A 186 10.89 9.42 -9.65
CA ALA A 186 11.00 10.86 -9.81
C ALA A 186 11.39 11.23 -11.27
N ALA A 187 12.37 10.54 -11.84
CA ALA A 187 12.78 10.72 -13.23
C ALA A 187 11.65 10.37 -14.22
N LEU A 188 10.91 9.27 -13.98
CA LEU A 188 9.73 8.92 -14.77
C LEU A 188 8.67 10.03 -14.71
N LEU A 189 8.40 10.58 -13.53
CA LEU A 189 7.45 11.68 -13.34
C LEU A 189 7.89 12.94 -14.08
N GLU A 190 9.16 13.32 -13.99
CA GLU A 190 9.72 14.47 -14.72
C GLU A 190 9.60 14.31 -16.24
N LEU A 191 9.69 13.07 -16.75
CA LEU A 191 9.51 12.79 -18.17
C LEU A 191 8.03 12.92 -18.61
N VAL A 192 7.08 12.46 -17.80
CA VAL A 192 5.66 12.38 -18.22
C VAL A 192 4.86 13.64 -17.88
N LEU A 193 5.16 14.31 -16.77
CA LEU A 193 4.39 15.45 -16.28
C LEU A 193 4.29 16.63 -17.27
N PRO A 194 5.31 16.97 -18.09
CA PRO A 194 5.18 18.02 -19.10
C PRO A 194 4.10 17.75 -20.16
N SER A 195 3.75 16.48 -20.39
CA SER A 195 2.64 16.11 -21.30
C SER A 195 1.27 16.11 -20.61
N ILE A 196 1.24 16.18 -19.28
CA ILE A 196 0.04 16.04 -18.46
C ILE A 196 -0.38 17.38 -17.85
N ALA A 197 0.51 18.03 -17.11
CA ALA A 197 0.24 19.23 -16.33
C ALA A 197 0.26 20.49 -17.18
N VAL A 198 -0.66 21.43 -16.93
CA VAL A 198 -0.57 22.77 -17.55
C VAL A 198 0.67 23.52 -17.01
N PRO A 199 1.30 24.43 -17.78
CA PRO A 199 2.60 24.99 -17.42
C PRO A 199 2.68 25.64 -16.03
N GLY A 200 1.63 26.36 -15.62
CA GLY A 200 1.57 27.01 -14.31
C GLY A 200 1.47 26.02 -13.14
N VAL A 201 0.85 24.85 -13.36
CA VAL A 201 0.80 23.77 -12.38
C VAL A 201 2.11 22.99 -12.37
N LEU A 202 2.65 22.67 -13.54
CA LEU A 202 3.93 21.94 -13.67
C LEU A 202 5.05 22.59 -12.87
N ALA A 203 5.15 23.93 -12.91
CA ALA A 203 6.16 24.69 -12.17
C ALA A 203 6.01 24.64 -10.64
N GLN A 204 4.87 24.20 -10.13
CA GLN A 204 4.58 24.08 -8.69
C GLN A 204 4.67 22.63 -8.18
N LEU A 205 4.75 21.65 -9.08
CA LEU A 205 4.84 20.24 -8.68
C LEU A 205 6.22 19.95 -8.08
N ASP A 206 6.21 19.24 -6.96
CA ASP A 206 7.41 18.74 -6.29
C ASP A 206 7.52 17.24 -6.59
N THR A 207 8.47 16.89 -7.47
CA THR A 207 8.85 15.51 -7.82
C THR A 207 10.09 15.04 -7.07
N SER A 208 10.62 15.84 -6.12
CA SER A 208 11.90 15.54 -5.48
C SER A 208 11.87 14.18 -4.75
N PRO A 209 12.92 13.36 -4.85
CA PRO A 209 12.94 12.05 -4.21
C PRO A 209 12.72 12.10 -2.69
N GLY A 210 13.22 13.15 -2.03
CA GLY A 210 13.04 13.35 -0.59
C GLY A 210 11.61 13.72 -0.16
N ARG A 211 10.70 13.97 -1.11
CA ARG A 211 9.31 14.35 -0.80
C ARG A 211 8.54 13.23 -0.10
N ALA A 212 8.69 12.00 -0.57
CA ALA A 212 7.98 10.85 0.00
C ALA A 212 8.34 10.64 1.48
N GLU A 213 9.62 10.80 1.83
CA GLU A 213 10.08 10.73 3.21
C GLU A 213 9.44 11.81 4.09
N ARG A 214 9.42 13.07 3.63
CA ARG A 214 8.77 14.18 4.35
C ARG A 214 7.28 13.92 4.58
N LEU A 215 6.57 13.45 3.56
CA LEU A 215 5.13 13.15 3.63
C LEU A 215 4.84 12.03 4.63
N LEU A 216 5.61 10.94 4.58
CA LEU A 216 5.42 9.82 5.49
C LEU A 216 5.73 10.20 6.93
N ALA A 217 6.80 10.98 7.17
CA ALA A 217 7.14 11.50 8.50
C ALA A 217 6.03 12.40 9.05
N ALA A 218 5.52 13.34 8.24
CA ALA A 218 4.43 14.23 8.64
C ALA A 218 3.13 13.46 8.94
N SER A 219 2.80 12.47 8.11
CA SER A 219 1.62 11.62 8.33
C SER A 219 1.72 10.83 9.64
N ARG A 220 2.90 10.32 10.00
CA ARG A 220 3.12 9.57 11.25
C ARG A 220 3.02 10.47 12.47
N ALA A 221 3.68 11.63 12.44
CA ALA A 221 3.58 12.62 13.52
C ALA A 221 2.13 13.05 13.76
N ALA A 222 1.35 13.28 12.69
CA ALA A 222 -0.06 13.62 12.79
C ALA A 222 -0.96 12.47 13.28
N ALA A 223 -0.52 11.22 13.21
CA ALA A 223 -1.23 10.07 13.77
C ALA A 223 -0.93 9.91 15.27
N GLU A 224 0.30 10.17 15.69
CA GLU A 224 0.73 10.14 17.09
C GLU A 224 0.05 11.24 17.93
N ASP A 225 -0.03 12.46 17.38
CA ASP A 225 -0.69 13.60 18.04
C ASP A 225 -2.21 13.39 18.23
N ARG A 226 -2.83 12.51 17.42
CA ARG A 226 -4.26 12.22 17.51
C ARG A 226 -4.66 11.31 18.68
N GLY A 227 -3.72 10.62 19.32
CA GLY A 227 -3.93 9.75 20.49
C GLY A 227 -5.02 8.65 20.31
N PRO A 228 -5.13 7.68 21.22
CA PRO A 228 -6.28 6.78 21.22
C PRO A 228 -7.51 7.59 21.64
N ARG A 229 -8.48 7.78 20.75
CA ARG A 229 -9.79 8.38 21.09
C ARG A 229 -10.39 7.59 22.26
N SER A 230 -10.44 8.18 23.45
CA SER A 230 -11.25 7.69 24.55
C SER A 230 -12.71 7.71 24.09
N ALA A 231 -13.33 6.54 24.05
CA ALA A 231 -14.75 6.39 23.80
C ALA A 231 -15.55 6.81 25.06
N ASP A 232 -15.48 8.08 25.44
CA ASP A 232 -16.43 8.66 26.38
C ASP A 232 -17.29 9.66 25.59
N GLY A 233 -18.45 9.16 25.17
CA GLY A 233 -19.52 10.00 24.65
C GLY A 233 -20.03 10.96 25.74
N PRO A 234 -20.53 12.14 25.36
CA PRO A 234 -21.01 13.11 26.33
C PRO A 234 -22.22 12.53 27.11
N PRO A 235 -22.35 12.81 28.42
CA PRO A 235 -23.54 12.41 29.15
C PRO A 235 -24.73 13.18 28.59
N THR A 236 -25.67 12.44 27.99
CA THR A 236 -26.97 12.96 27.60
C THR A 236 -27.67 13.50 28.84
N GLY A 237 -27.86 14.82 28.86
CA GLY A 237 -28.63 15.49 29.89
C GLY A 237 -30.10 15.06 29.89
N ARG A 238 -30.64 14.94 31.09
CA ARG A 238 -32.05 15.17 31.42
C ARG A 238 -32.10 15.92 32.74
#